data_AF-A0A4R1HEA4-F1
#
_entry.id   AF-A0A4R1HEA4-F1
#
_cell.length_a   1.000
_cell.length_b   1.000
_cell.length_c   1.000
_cell.angle_alpha   90.00
_cell.angle_beta   90.00
_cell.angle_gamma   90.00
#
_symmetry.space_group_name_H-M   'P 1'
#
loop_
_entity.id
_entity.type
_entity.pdbx_description
1 polymer ?
#
loop_
_entity_poly.entity_id
_entity_poly.type
_entity_poly.pdbx_seq_one_letter_code
_entity_poly.pdbx_strand_id
1 'polypeptide(L)'
;MHYGLCRSVAVGLVLLVLAACSAGVPAPEDRFYEIGLSSPAVQAQPSLTGGLLVGRVEADPLRNGRAILYRHADRPLELRRYHYEFWADQPPRMIQQALLETLRQSGVADRVETEGKRPQFRYELAVRVLRFESLVESGRALADIELEAVLHSTRDGKSLWTKVYRQQTSSRSGDMHALADAMRKSLEQIFERLIGDLKATDAGNE
;
A
#
# COMPACT_ATOMS: atom_id res chain seq x y z
N MET A 1 -68.97 -5.22 21.87
CA MET A 1 -67.60 -5.31 22.46
C MET A 1 -66.58 -6.07 21.60
N HIS A 2 -66.93 -6.66 20.44
CA HIS A 2 -65.98 -7.46 19.63
C HIS A 2 -65.04 -6.64 18.70
N TYR A 3 -65.43 -5.43 18.27
CA TYR A 3 -64.62 -4.61 17.36
C TYR A 3 -63.36 -3.99 18.02
N GLY A 4 -63.38 -3.77 19.34
CA GLY A 4 -62.23 -3.22 20.08
C GLY A 4 -61.09 -4.23 20.26
N LEU A 5 -61.44 -5.51 20.45
CA LEU A 5 -60.48 -6.59 20.66
C LEU A 5 -59.69 -6.91 19.38
N CYS A 6 -60.36 -6.89 18.22
CA CYS A 6 -59.74 -7.16 16.93
C CYS A 6 -58.78 -6.02 16.47
N ARG A 7 -59.08 -4.76 16.83
CA ARG A 7 -58.18 -3.61 16.57
C ARG A 7 -56.93 -3.66 17.42
N SER A 8 -57.03 -4.03 18.69
CA SER A 8 -55.87 -4.12 19.60
C SER A 8 -54.92 -5.26 19.23
N VAL A 9 -55.45 -6.39 18.74
CA VAL A 9 -54.64 -7.52 18.25
C VAL A 9 -53.88 -7.14 16.97
N ALA A 10 -54.52 -6.43 16.04
CA ALA A 10 -53.87 -5.97 14.82
C ALA A 10 -52.73 -4.97 15.12
N VAL A 11 -52.94 -4.05 16.07
CA VAL A 11 -51.90 -3.09 16.50
C VAL A 11 -50.72 -3.80 17.19
N GLY A 12 -50.99 -4.79 18.04
CA GLY A 12 -49.96 -5.58 18.70
C GLY A 12 -49.10 -6.38 17.71
N LEU A 13 -49.71 -6.98 16.69
CA LEU A 13 -49.01 -7.73 15.65
C LEU A 13 -48.10 -6.81 14.80
N VAL A 14 -48.59 -5.61 14.44
CA VAL A 14 -47.80 -4.61 13.71
C VAL A 14 -46.59 -4.17 14.54
N LEU A 15 -46.76 -3.87 15.82
CA LEU A 15 -45.65 -3.47 16.70
C LEU A 15 -44.58 -4.58 16.86
N LEU A 16 -44.99 -5.86 16.88
CA LEU A 16 -44.07 -7.00 16.92
C LEU A 16 -43.27 -7.17 15.61
N VAL A 17 -43.89 -6.93 14.45
CA VAL A 17 -43.19 -6.98 13.15
C VAL A 17 -42.21 -5.82 12.99
N LEU A 18 -42.55 -4.62 13.50
CA LEU A 18 -41.61 -3.49 13.52
C LEU A 18 -40.41 -3.71 14.46
N ALA A 19 -40.61 -4.36 15.61
CA ALA A 19 -39.51 -4.69 16.53
C ALA A 19 -38.56 -5.79 16.00
N ALA A 20 -39.05 -6.67 15.12
CA ALA A 20 -38.22 -7.69 14.46
C ALA A 20 -37.26 -7.12 13.40
N CYS A 21 -37.58 -5.95 12.82
CA CYS A 21 -36.68 -5.28 11.87
C CYS A 21 -35.52 -4.51 12.55
N SER A 22 -35.58 -4.26 13.86
CA SER A 22 -34.52 -3.56 14.61
C SER A 22 -33.53 -4.47 15.33
N ALA A 23 -33.74 -5.79 15.32
CA ALA A 23 -32.72 -6.77 15.70
C ALA A 23 -31.69 -6.92 14.56
N GLY A 24 -31.12 -5.78 14.15
CA GLY A 24 -30.28 -5.64 12.97
C GLY A 24 -28.86 -6.12 13.21
N VAL A 25 -28.29 -6.76 12.20
CA VAL A 25 -26.84 -7.03 12.09
C VAL A 25 -26.08 -5.75 12.46
N PRO A 26 -25.06 -5.81 13.33
CA PRO A 26 -24.27 -4.63 13.68
C PRO A 26 -23.77 -3.95 12.40
N ALA A 27 -23.81 -2.63 12.38
CA ALA A 27 -23.29 -1.87 11.25
C ALA A 27 -21.83 -2.26 11.00
N PRO A 28 -21.40 -2.43 9.74
CA PRO A 28 -20.00 -2.71 9.45
C PRO A 28 -19.10 -1.61 10.04
N GLU A 29 -18.03 -2.02 10.72
CA GLU A 29 -17.06 -1.11 11.28
C GLU A 29 -15.92 -0.86 10.29
N ASP A 30 -15.41 0.37 10.28
CA ASP A 30 -14.21 0.71 9.52
C ASP A 30 -12.98 0.01 10.12
N ARG A 31 -12.18 -0.61 9.26
CA ARG A 31 -10.93 -1.27 9.62
C ARG A 31 -9.76 -0.56 8.98
N PHE A 32 -8.71 -0.31 9.77
CA PHE A 32 -7.52 0.41 9.34
C PHE A 32 -6.29 -0.49 9.37
N TYR A 33 -5.49 -0.46 8.32
CA TYR A 33 -4.28 -1.28 8.17
C TYR A 33 -3.03 -0.42 8.04
N GLU A 34 -1.95 -0.89 8.65
CA GLU A 34 -0.64 -0.27 8.57
C GLU A 34 0.33 -1.11 7.73
N ILE A 35 1.39 -0.48 7.23
CA ILE A 35 2.51 -1.15 6.56
C ILE A 35 3.69 -1.10 7.52
N GLY A 36 3.86 -2.14 8.33
CA GLY A 36 5.08 -2.35 9.11
C GLY A 36 5.99 -3.31 8.37
N LEU A 37 7.20 -2.91 7.99
CA LEU A 37 8.13 -3.82 7.31
C LEU A 37 9.12 -4.45 8.28
N SER A 38 9.57 -5.65 7.95
CA SER A 38 10.66 -6.34 8.65
C SER A 38 11.99 -5.65 8.33
N SER A 39 12.96 -5.73 9.25
CA SER A 39 14.29 -5.17 9.01
C SER A 39 15.01 -5.88 7.85
N PRO A 40 15.62 -5.14 6.90
CA PRO A 40 16.36 -5.72 5.80
C PRO A 40 17.72 -6.25 6.27
N ALA A 41 18.38 -7.02 5.40
CA ALA A 41 19.78 -7.36 5.60
C ALA A 41 20.66 -6.09 5.59
N VAL A 42 21.48 -5.94 6.63
CA VAL A 42 22.37 -4.79 6.81
C VAL A 42 23.63 -4.94 5.97
N GLN A 43 24.06 -3.85 5.34
CA GLN A 43 25.31 -3.77 4.59
C GLN A 43 26.46 -3.24 5.47
N ALA A 44 27.66 -3.80 5.29
CA ALA A 44 28.84 -3.39 6.04
C ALA A 44 29.43 -2.04 5.58
N GLN A 45 29.30 -1.70 4.30
CA GLN A 45 29.80 -0.47 3.69
C GLN A 45 28.80 0.08 2.68
N PRO A 46 28.58 1.40 2.62
CA PRO A 46 27.60 1.99 1.72
C PRO A 46 28.04 1.86 0.26
N SER A 47 27.11 1.46 -0.61
CA SER A 47 27.31 1.46 -2.06
C SER A 47 27.17 2.87 -2.64
N LEU A 48 26.26 3.68 -2.08
CA LEU A 48 26.03 5.06 -2.51
C LEU A 48 26.66 6.04 -1.51
N THR A 49 27.61 6.85 -1.98
CA THR A 49 28.25 7.90 -1.19
C THR A 49 27.81 9.30 -1.64
N GLY A 50 27.74 10.23 -0.70
CA GLY A 50 27.25 11.60 -0.95
C GLY A 50 25.75 11.76 -0.74
N GLY A 51 25.09 10.80 -0.09
CA GLY A 51 23.69 10.88 0.31
C GLY A 51 22.67 10.55 -0.79
N LEU A 52 21.58 9.94 -0.34
CA LEU A 52 20.40 9.56 -1.11
C LEU A 52 19.17 10.32 -0.59
N LEU A 53 18.57 11.15 -1.43
CA LEU A 53 17.28 11.77 -1.18
C LEU A 53 16.15 10.85 -1.66
N VAL A 54 15.19 10.53 -0.81
CA VAL A 54 13.98 9.78 -1.16
C VAL A 54 12.88 10.79 -1.45
N GLY A 55 12.56 10.96 -2.73
CA GLY A 55 11.49 11.84 -3.18
C GLY A 55 10.12 11.42 -2.66
N ARG A 56 9.14 12.32 -2.79
CA ARG A 56 7.74 11.98 -2.52
C ARG A 56 7.32 10.83 -3.44
N VAL A 57 6.69 9.81 -2.89
CA VAL A 57 6.09 8.75 -3.70
C VAL A 57 4.82 9.29 -4.37
N GLU A 58 4.74 9.15 -5.68
CA GLU A 58 3.61 9.60 -6.48
C GLU A 58 2.62 8.47 -6.76
N ALA A 59 1.35 8.80 -6.97
CA ALA A 59 0.31 7.86 -7.39
C ALA A 59 -0.85 8.61 -8.06
N ASP A 60 -1.68 7.88 -8.81
CA ASP A 60 -2.96 8.42 -9.29
C ASP A 60 -3.92 8.71 -8.11
N PRO A 61 -4.99 9.52 -8.33
CA PRO A 61 -5.88 9.92 -7.26
C PRO A 61 -6.57 8.78 -6.50
N LEU A 62 -6.87 7.64 -7.15
CA LEU A 62 -7.50 6.51 -6.45
C LEU A 62 -6.50 5.83 -5.52
N ARG A 63 -5.26 5.63 -5.98
CA ARG A 63 -4.17 5.03 -5.19
C ARG A 63 -3.58 5.97 -4.15
N ASN A 64 -3.83 7.28 -4.27
CA ASN A 64 -3.55 8.27 -3.23
C ASN A 64 -4.68 8.36 -2.17
N GLY A 65 -5.79 7.65 -2.36
CA GLY A 65 -6.84 7.49 -1.36
C GLY A 65 -6.49 6.40 -0.33
N ARG A 66 -7.20 6.41 0.81
CA ARG A 66 -6.99 5.41 1.87
C ARG A 66 -7.72 4.10 1.65
N ALA A 67 -8.73 4.04 0.79
CA ALA A 67 -9.49 2.80 0.59
C ALA A 67 -8.61 1.70 0.00
N ILE A 68 -8.72 0.47 0.51
CA ILE A 68 -8.08 -0.68 -0.14
C ILE A 68 -8.76 -0.89 -1.48
N LEU A 69 -7.93 -1.01 -2.52
CA LEU A 69 -8.37 -1.16 -3.90
C LEU A 69 -8.37 -2.63 -4.31
N TYR A 70 -9.25 -2.98 -5.25
CA TYR A 70 -9.22 -4.27 -5.90
C TYR A 70 -9.70 -4.20 -7.35
N ARG A 71 -9.33 -5.23 -8.10
CA ARG A 71 -9.72 -5.47 -9.48
C ARG A 71 -10.04 -6.95 -9.64
N HIS A 72 -11.06 -7.27 -10.42
CA HIS A 72 -11.29 -8.65 -10.82
C HIS A 72 -10.52 -8.96 -12.11
N ALA A 73 -9.92 -10.15 -12.21
CA ALA A 73 -9.15 -10.56 -13.38
C ALA A 73 -10.00 -10.61 -14.67
N ASP A 74 -11.29 -10.93 -14.55
CA ASP A 74 -12.27 -10.93 -15.65
C ASP A 74 -12.80 -9.53 -16.00
N ARG A 75 -12.56 -8.53 -15.14
CA ARG A 75 -12.92 -7.12 -15.35
C ARG A 75 -11.72 -6.19 -15.16
N PRO A 76 -10.68 -6.33 -16.01
CA PRO A 76 -9.40 -5.69 -15.79
C PRO A 76 -9.42 -4.17 -15.97
N LEU A 77 -10.53 -3.57 -16.39
CA LEU A 77 -10.69 -2.11 -16.51
C LEU A 77 -11.38 -1.48 -15.29
N GLU A 78 -11.97 -2.30 -14.40
CA GLU A 78 -12.71 -1.83 -13.23
C GLU A 78 -11.81 -1.81 -11.98
N LEU A 79 -11.34 -0.63 -11.59
CA LEU A 79 -10.70 -0.42 -10.29
C LEU A 79 -11.76 -0.06 -9.25
N ARG A 80 -11.88 -0.87 -8.21
CA ARG A 80 -12.92 -0.76 -7.18
C ARG A 80 -12.30 -0.57 -5.80
N ARG A 81 -13.13 -0.11 -4.86
CA ARG A 81 -12.77 0.14 -3.45
C ARG A 81 -13.53 -0.83 -2.55
N TYR A 82 -12.87 -1.38 -1.54
CA TYR A 82 -13.57 -1.95 -0.39
C TYR A 82 -14.15 -0.81 0.44
N HIS A 83 -15.38 -0.99 0.94
CA HIS A 83 -16.15 0.11 1.54
C HIS A 83 -15.79 0.41 2.99
N TYR A 84 -15.28 -0.58 3.73
CA TYR A 84 -14.98 -0.50 5.17
C TYR A 84 -13.54 -0.88 5.50
N GLU A 85 -12.68 -0.95 4.48
CA GLU A 85 -11.33 -1.47 4.59
C GLU A 85 -10.37 -0.40 4.07
N PHE A 86 -9.59 0.17 4.97
CA PHE A 86 -8.78 1.36 4.72
C PHE A 86 -7.34 1.15 5.16
N TRP A 87 -6.41 1.75 4.46
CA TRP A 87 -5.10 2.05 4.99
C TRP A 87 -5.21 3.13 6.08
N ALA A 88 -4.37 3.04 7.10
CA ALA A 88 -4.29 4.03 8.18
C ALA A 88 -3.97 5.43 7.63
N ASP A 89 -3.18 5.49 6.56
CA ASP A 89 -2.79 6.69 5.84
C ASP A 89 -2.82 6.46 4.32
N GLN A 90 -2.47 7.46 3.51
CA GLN A 90 -2.37 7.32 2.06
C GLN A 90 -1.24 6.34 1.71
N PRO A 91 -1.48 5.33 0.86
CA PRO A 91 -0.46 4.34 0.49
C PRO A 91 0.87 4.95 0.03
N PRO A 92 0.91 6.01 -0.79
CA PRO A 92 2.19 6.61 -1.19
C PRO A 92 3.00 7.13 0.00
N ARG A 93 2.35 7.72 1.01
CA ARG A 93 3.03 8.20 2.23
C ARG A 93 3.57 7.05 3.06
N MET A 94 2.78 6.00 3.23
CA MET A 94 3.20 4.81 3.99
C MET A 94 4.36 4.09 3.29
N ILE A 95 4.29 3.96 1.96
CA ILE A 95 5.36 3.37 1.14
C ILE A 95 6.63 4.22 1.22
N GLN A 96 6.53 5.55 1.19
CA GLN A 96 7.70 6.43 1.33
C GLN A 96 8.37 6.25 2.68
N GLN A 97 7.60 6.24 3.77
CA GLN A 97 8.11 6.07 5.12
C GLN A 97 8.76 4.70 5.29
N ALA A 98 8.10 3.64 4.81
CA ALA A 98 8.63 2.29 4.85
C ALA A 98 9.93 2.18 4.03
N LEU A 99 9.98 2.77 2.83
CA LEU A 99 11.16 2.78 1.98
C LEU A 99 12.32 3.53 2.63
N LEU A 100 12.06 4.70 3.22
CA LEU A 100 13.07 5.48 3.95
C LEU A 100 13.70 4.64 5.07
N GLU A 101 12.87 4.00 5.89
CA GLU A 101 13.35 3.20 7.02
C GLU A 101 14.14 1.98 6.54
N THR A 102 13.63 1.27 5.54
CA THR A 102 14.32 0.12 4.94
C THR A 102 15.67 0.53 4.33
N LEU A 103 15.75 1.66 3.62
CA LEU A 103 17.01 2.15 3.05
C LEU A 103 18.02 2.52 4.15
N ARG A 104 17.58 3.21 5.21
CA ARG A 104 18.44 3.55 6.36
C ARG A 104 18.97 2.30 7.06
N GLN A 105 18.11 1.35 7.37
CA GLN A 105 18.49 0.10 8.03
C GLN A 105 19.40 -0.77 7.15
N SER A 106 19.21 -0.75 5.83
CA SER A 106 20.03 -1.54 4.91
C SER A 106 21.48 -1.06 4.83
N GLY A 107 21.77 0.21 5.17
CA GLY A 107 23.10 0.80 5.01
C GLY A 107 23.55 0.97 3.55
N VAL A 108 22.63 0.91 2.58
CA VAL A 108 22.98 0.99 1.14
C VAL A 108 23.57 2.35 0.73
N ALA A 109 23.25 3.41 1.48
CA ALA A 109 23.82 4.74 1.32
C ALA A 109 24.37 5.26 2.65
N ASP A 110 25.36 6.14 2.58
CA ASP A 110 25.99 6.78 3.74
C ASP A 110 25.03 7.73 4.50
N ARG A 111 24.04 8.28 3.80
CA ARG A 111 22.99 9.14 4.36
C ARG A 111 21.71 9.00 3.55
N VAL A 112 20.56 8.84 4.22
CA VAL A 112 19.24 8.75 3.58
C VAL A 112 18.24 9.70 4.25
N GLU A 113 17.64 10.58 3.46
CA GLU A 113 16.69 11.60 3.93
C GLU A 113 15.51 11.75 2.97
N THR A 114 14.37 12.26 3.45
CA THR A 114 13.19 12.59 2.62
C THR A 114 13.07 14.08 2.33
N GLU A 115 13.84 14.90 3.03
CA GLU A 115 13.81 16.35 2.95
C GLU A 115 15.24 16.88 2.88
N GLY A 116 15.43 18.01 2.19
CA GLY A 116 16.73 18.66 2.06
C GLY A 116 16.91 19.29 0.69
N LYS A 117 17.96 20.12 0.57
CA LYS A 117 18.25 20.78 -0.71
C LYS A 117 18.99 19.79 -1.60
N ARG A 118 18.47 19.52 -2.80
CA ARG A 118 19.05 18.58 -3.79
C ARG A 118 20.58 18.66 -3.95
N PRO A 119 21.23 19.86 -3.98
CA PRO A 119 22.68 19.95 -4.09
C PRO A 119 23.48 19.31 -2.94
N GLN A 120 22.85 19.01 -1.81
CA GLN A 120 23.48 18.35 -0.66
C GLN A 120 23.53 16.83 -0.79
N PHE A 121 22.76 16.26 -1.71
CA PHE A 121 22.71 14.82 -1.97
C PHE A 121 23.30 14.58 -3.34
N ARG A 122 23.95 13.44 -3.57
CA ARG A 122 24.44 13.03 -4.90
C ARG A 122 23.35 12.32 -5.69
N TYR A 123 22.44 11.65 -5.00
CA TYR A 123 21.40 10.83 -5.59
C TYR A 123 20.01 11.23 -5.13
N GLU A 124 19.02 11.07 -6.02
CA GLU A 124 17.61 11.16 -5.69
C GLU A 124 16.87 9.94 -6.23
N LEU A 125 16.10 9.27 -5.36
CA LEU A 125 15.22 8.17 -5.72
C LEU A 125 13.79 8.70 -5.82
N ALA A 126 13.26 8.75 -7.04
CA ALA A 126 11.86 9.04 -7.31
C ALA A 126 11.09 7.72 -7.47
N VAL A 127 9.89 7.62 -6.91
CA VAL A 127 9.08 6.40 -6.95
C VAL A 127 7.63 6.75 -7.29
N ARG A 128 7.01 5.96 -8.17
CA ARG A 128 5.59 6.05 -8.53
C ARG A 128 4.91 4.72 -8.29
N VAL A 129 3.77 4.75 -7.61
CA VAL A 129 2.87 3.61 -7.46
C VAL A 129 2.04 3.45 -8.73
N LEU A 130 2.28 2.37 -9.48
CA LEU A 130 1.48 1.98 -10.64
C LEU A 130 0.34 1.06 -10.24
N ARG A 131 0.58 0.17 -9.27
CA ARG A 131 -0.43 -0.70 -8.66
C ARG A 131 -0.18 -0.85 -7.16
N PHE A 132 -1.28 -0.83 -6.42
CA PHE A 132 -1.32 -1.13 -5.00
C PHE A 132 -2.74 -1.56 -4.66
N GLU A 133 -3.08 -2.77 -5.12
CA GLU A 133 -4.45 -3.26 -5.15
C GLU A 133 -4.49 -4.78 -4.98
N SER A 134 -5.66 -5.31 -4.66
CA SER A 134 -5.90 -6.74 -4.75
C SER A 134 -6.32 -7.13 -6.17
N LEU A 135 -5.69 -8.18 -6.70
CA LEU A 135 -6.19 -8.87 -7.88
C LEU A 135 -7.04 -10.06 -7.43
N VAL A 136 -8.33 -10.04 -7.78
CA VAL A 136 -9.26 -11.13 -7.48
C VAL A 136 -9.37 -12.03 -8.71
N GLU A 137 -8.86 -13.25 -8.60
CA GLU A 137 -8.88 -14.25 -9.66
C GLU A 137 -9.49 -15.56 -9.14
N SER A 138 -10.52 -16.07 -9.81
CA SER A 138 -11.20 -17.32 -9.43
C SER A 138 -11.61 -17.37 -7.94
N GLY A 139 -12.07 -16.24 -7.40
CA GLY A 139 -12.47 -16.10 -6.00
C GLY A 139 -11.31 -15.99 -4.99
N ARG A 140 -10.06 -15.93 -5.45
CA ARG A 140 -8.87 -15.76 -4.60
C ARG A 140 -8.32 -14.36 -4.75
N ALA A 141 -7.95 -13.75 -3.63
CA ALA A 141 -7.31 -12.45 -3.59
C ALA A 141 -5.79 -12.60 -3.59
N LEU A 142 -5.13 -11.92 -4.51
CA LEU A 142 -3.69 -11.71 -4.54
C LEU A 142 -3.41 -10.23 -4.23
N ALA A 143 -2.33 -9.94 -3.53
CA ALA A 143 -1.74 -8.61 -3.54
C ALA A 143 -1.09 -8.38 -4.90
N ASP A 144 -1.38 -7.29 -5.61
CA ASP A 144 -0.74 -6.88 -6.86
C ASP A 144 -0.13 -5.49 -6.67
N ILE A 145 1.19 -5.47 -6.54
CA ILE A 145 1.96 -4.24 -6.31
C ILE A 145 2.90 -4.02 -7.49
N GLU A 146 2.90 -2.81 -8.01
CA GLU A 146 3.78 -2.39 -9.08
C GLU A 146 4.28 -0.98 -8.80
N LEU A 147 5.60 -0.84 -8.67
CA LEU A 147 6.28 0.43 -8.43
C LEU A 147 7.23 0.72 -9.58
N GLU A 148 7.19 1.92 -10.12
CA GLU A 148 8.28 2.45 -10.93
C GLU A 148 9.23 3.22 -10.02
N ALA A 149 10.53 2.99 -10.15
CA ALA A 149 11.56 3.75 -9.46
C ALA A 149 12.59 4.29 -10.45
N VAL A 150 13.03 5.51 -10.21
CA VAL A 150 14.05 6.19 -10.99
C VAL A 150 15.11 6.71 -10.04
N LEU A 151 16.36 6.34 -10.28
CA LEU A 151 17.51 6.92 -9.60
C LEU A 151 18.10 8.02 -10.47
N HIS A 152 18.24 9.22 -9.91
CA HIS A 152 18.83 10.37 -10.56
C HIS A 152 20.16 10.75 -9.92
N SER A 153 21.08 11.26 -10.73
CA SER A 153 22.18 12.11 -10.28
C SER A 153 21.64 13.52 -10.06
N THR A 154 21.80 14.07 -8.86
CA THR A 154 21.38 15.46 -8.56
C THR A 154 22.33 16.50 -9.15
N ARG A 155 23.56 16.10 -9.52
CA ARG A 155 24.60 16.97 -10.08
C ARG A 155 24.18 17.51 -11.44
N ASP A 156 23.64 16.65 -12.30
CA ASP A 156 23.28 16.94 -13.69
C ASP A 156 21.84 16.56 -14.05
N GLY A 157 21.08 16.02 -13.10
CA GLY A 157 19.67 15.64 -13.26
C GLY A 157 19.46 14.36 -14.08
N LYS A 158 20.52 13.69 -14.53
CA LYS A 158 20.40 12.50 -15.38
C LYS A 158 19.83 11.32 -14.61
N SER A 159 18.94 10.57 -15.26
CA SER A 159 18.53 9.24 -14.78
C SER A 159 19.71 8.29 -14.93
N LEU A 160 20.17 7.75 -13.82
CA LEU A 160 21.16 6.67 -13.78
C LEU A 160 20.50 5.35 -14.20
N TRP A 161 19.27 5.12 -13.74
CA TRP A 161 18.41 4.05 -14.22
C TRP A 161 16.94 4.33 -13.91
N THR A 162 16.08 3.64 -14.66
CA THR A 162 14.63 3.55 -14.44
C THR A 162 14.26 2.07 -14.43
N LYS A 163 13.52 1.63 -13.42
CA LYS A 163 13.07 0.23 -13.30
C LYS A 163 11.64 0.14 -12.81
N VAL A 164 10.93 -0.90 -13.26
CA VAL A 164 9.59 -1.26 -12.78
C VAL A 164 9.69 -2.57 -12.01
N TYR A 165 9.23 -2.54 -10.76
CA TYR A 165 9.16 -3.71 -9.89
C TYR A 165 7.71 -4.11 -9.72
N ARG A 166 7.38 -5.34 -10.10
CA ARG A 166 6.06 -5.92 -9.85
C ARG A 166 6.17 -7.14 -8.94
N GLN A 167 5.25 -7.26 -7.99
CA GLN A 167 5.14 -8.42 -7.14
C GLN A 167 3.68 -8.79 -6.95
N GLN A 168 3.40 -10.08 -7.13
CA GLN A 168 2.13 -10.68 -6.76
C GLN A 168 2.33 -11.69 -5.66
N THR A 169 1.51 -11.61 -4.61
CA THR A 169 1.57 -12.54 -3.48
C THR A 169 0.16 -12.99 -3.12
N SER A 170 -0.07 -14.29 -3.12
CA SER A 170 -1.36 -14.86 -2.71
C SER A 170 -1.66 -14.56 -1.24
N SER A 171 -2.88 -14.09 -0.95
CA SER A 171 -3.39 -14.08 0.41
C SER A 171 -3.72 -15.51 0.83
N ARG A 172 -3.15 -15.98 1.97
CA ARG A 172 -3.36 -17.36 2.44
C ARG A 172 -4.77 -17.62 2.98
N SER A 173 -5.47 -16.57 3.42
CA SER A 173 -6.89 -16.60 3.82
C SER A 173 -7.70 -15.59 3.01
N GLY A 174 -9.03 -15.78 2.97
CA GLY A 174 -9.95 -14.87 2.29
C GLY A 174 -10.29 -13.60 3.08
N ASP A 175 -9.61 -13.35 4.21
CA ASP A 175 -9.84 -12.16 5.01
C ASP A 175 -8.90 -11.01 4.62
N MET A 176 -9.32 -9.79 4.99
CA MET A 176 -8.61 -8.57 4.61
C MET A 176 -7.28 -8.37 5.34
N HIS A 177 -7.10 -8.96 6.54
CA HIS A 177 -5.84 -8.85 7.27
C HIS A 177 -4.73 -9.64 6.56
N ALA A 178 -5.05 -10.84 6.08
CA ALA A 178 -4.09 -11.63 5.31
C ALA A 178 -3.76 -11.00 3.95
N LEU A 179 -4.71 -10.30 3.32
CA LEU A 179 -4.44 -9.53 2.12
C LEU A 179 -3.49 -8.36 2.41
N ALA A 180 -3.72 -7.61 3.50
CA ALA A 180 -2.81 -6.55 3.93
C ALA A 180 -1.40 -7.09 4.24
N ASP A 181 -1.29 -8.25 4.88
CA ASP A 181 -0.01 -8.93 5.12
C ASP A 181 0.67 -9.40 3.81
N ALA A 182 -0.10 -9.88 2.83
CA ALA A 182 0.42 -10.23 1.51
C ALA A 182 0.94 -8.99 0.75
N MET A 183 0.28 -7.83 0.90
CA MET A 183 0.75 -6.55 0.35
C MET A 183 2.04 -6.09 1.02
N ARG A 184 2.11 -6.15 2.36
CA ARG A 184 3.32 -5.89 3.15
C ARG A 184 4.49 -6.75 2.65
N LYS A 185 4.32 -8.07 2.54
CA LYS A 185 5.35 -9.00 2.02
C LYS A 185 5.77 -8.69 0.58
N SER A 186 4.83 -8.26 -0.25
CA SER A 186 5.10 -7.88 -1.64
C SER A 186 5.98 -6.62 -1.72
N LEU A 187 5.75 -5.64 -0.84
CA LEU A 187 6.62 -4.47 -0.71
C LEU A 187 8.03 -4.86 -0.24
N GLU A 188 8.16 -5.74 0.76
CA GLU A 188 9.47 -6.21 1.25
C GLU A 188 10.32 -6.79 0.11
N GLN A 189 9.73 -7.65 -0.72
CA GLN A 189 10.41 -8.25 -1.87
C GLN A 189 10.76 -7.22 -2.96
N ILE A 190 9.90 -6.22 -3.17
CA ILE A 190 10.21 -5.12 -4.09
C ILE A 190 11.39 -4.30 -3.56
N PHE A 191 11.39 -3.97 -2.27
CA PHE A 191 12.46 -3.17 -1.65
C PHE A 191 13.78 -3.92 -1.62
N GLU A 192 13.77 -5.24 -1.41
CA GLU A 192 14.97 -6.07 -1.50
C GLU A 192 15.61 -6.00 -2.90
N ARG A 193 14.79 -6.14 -3.97
CA ARG A 193 15.27 -6.00 -5.35
C ARG A 193 15.76 -4.59 -5.66
N LEU A 194 15.03 -3.57 -5.20
CA LEU A 194 15.43 -2.17 -5.34
C LEU A 194 16.77 -1.90 -4.66
N ILE A 195 16.99 -2.41 -3.44
CA ILE A 195 18.28 -2.32 -2.76
C ILE A 195 19.37 -3.05 -3.54
N GLY A 196 19.08 -4.23 -4.11
CA GLY A 196 20.01 -4.94 -4.98
C GLY A 196 20.48 -4.08 -6.16
N ASP A 197 19.56 -3.34 -6.77
CA ASP A 197 19.86 -2.45 -7.88
C ASP A 197 20.60 -1.16 -7.46
N LEU A 198 20.30 -0.61 -6.29
CA LEU A 198 21.10 0.47 -5.70
C LEU A 198 22.53 0.01 -5.42
N LYS A 199 22.71 -1.23 -4.93
CA LYS A 199 24.05 -1.81 -4.67
C LYS A 199 24.85 -2.01 -5.94
N ALA A 200 24.19 -2.42 -7.03
CA ALA A 200 24.80 -2.64 -8.33
C ALA A 200 25.00 -1.35 -9.13
N THR A 201 24.55 -0.20 -8.62
CA THR A 201 24.83 1.09 -9.25
C THR A 201 26.32 1.37 -9.08
N ASP A 202 27.06 1.38 -10.19
CA ASP A 202 28.48 1.74 -10.18
C ASP A 202 28.63 3.14 -9.58
N ALA A 203 29.08 3.20 -8.33
CA ALA A 203 29.48 4.44 -7.66
C ALA A 203 30.83 4.98 -8.21
N GLY A 204 31.31 4.41 -9.32
CA GLY A 204 32.62 4.60 -9.90
C GLY A 204 32.80 5.95 -10.61
N ASN A 205 33.68 6.76 -10.02
CA ASN A 205 34.60 7.71 -10.63
C ASN A 205 34.10 8.65 -11.74
N GLU A 206 33.69 9.87 -11.31
CA GLU A 206 34.18 11.12 -11.90
C GLU A 206 34.69 12.04 -10.80
#